data_AF-A0A1A2RNR0-F1
#
_entry.id   AF-A0A1A2RNR0-F1
#
_cell.length_a   1.000
_cell.length_b   1.000
_cell.length_c   1.000
_cell.angle_alpha   90.00
_cell.angle_beta   90.00
_cell.angle_gamma   90.00
#
_symmetry.space_group_name_H-M   'P 1'
#
loop_
_entity.id
_entity.type
_entity.pdbx_description
1 polymer ?
#
loop_
_entity_poly.entity_id
_entity_poly.type
_entity_poly.pdbx_seq_one_letter_code
_entity_poly.pdbx_strand_id
1 'polypeptide(L)'
;MTNFTTRTLLISGVAAGLIAGVDACSCSVGSSRSVSKKDVAGQITAKMTDAAGNKPEWVNCPTDLPGKVGAQINCDMKVKDRPFNVNVTVTSVDGNDVKFDMVETVDKNQVANAISTQVGQQVGRRPDSVTCPDNLKGVAGATLRCQLTDGADKYGVLVTVTDVDAGDVNFHFKVDEQPQAAG
;
A
#
# COMPACT_ATOMS: atom_id res chain seq x y z
N MET A 1 32.65 -10.06 27.26
CA MET A 1 31.48 -10.57 28.01
C MET A 1 30.34 -10.67 26.99
N THR A 2 30.34 -11.68 26.13
CA THR A 2 29.62 -12.97 26.30
C THR A 2 28.12 -12.81 26.53
N ASN A 3 27.30 -12.97 25.48
CA ASN A 3 26.53 -14.20 25.27
C ASN A 3 25.58 -14.09 24.05
N PHE A 4 25.98 -14.68 22.93
CA PHE A 4 25.07 -15.13 21.88
C PHE A 4 24.54 -16.50 22.29
N THR A 5 23.27 -16.57 22.69
CA THR A 5 22.59 -17.84 22.96
C THR A 5 21.67 -18.20 21.81
N THR A 6 22.20 -18.97 20.88
CA THR A 6 21.46 -19.72 19.86
C THR A 6 20.68 -20.84 20.55
N ARG A 7 19.34 -20.78 20.57
CA ARG A 7 18.50 -21.93 20.95
C ARG A 7 17.98 -22.61 19.69
N THR A 8 18.74 -23.60 19.25
CA THR A 8 18.30 -24.63 18.31
C THR A 8 17.20 -25.46 18.97
N LEU A 9 16.03 -25.56 18.35
CA LEU A 9 14.98 -26.50 18.74
C LEU A 9 14.61 -27.33 17.52
N LEU A 10 15.19 -28.54 17.49
CA LEU A 10 14.77 -29.63 16.61
C LEU A 10 13.49 -30.22 17.18
N ILE A 11 12.41 -30.24 16.38
CA ILE A 11 11.28 -31.14 16.62
C ILE A 11 10.97 -31.85 15.31
N SER A 12 11.33 -33.13 15.30
CA SER A 12 10.88 -34.16 14.37
C SER A 12 9.39 -34.42 14.60
N GLY A 13 8.56 -34.34 13.55
CA GLY A 13 7.11 -34.57 13.63
C GLY A 13 6.58 -35.12 12.31
N VAL A 14 6.00 -36.32 12.39
CA VAL A 14 5.70 -37.29 11.32
C VAL A 14 4.76 -36.77 10.23
N ALA A 15 5.09 -37.15 8.98
CA ALA A 15 4.29 -36.94 7.78
C ALA A 15 2.92 -37.65 7.87
N ALA A 16 1.84 -36.91 7.64
CA ALA A 16 0.56 -37.48 7.26
C ALA A 16 0.41 -37.33 5.73
N GLY A 17 0.74 -38.40 5.02
CA GLY A 17 0.58 -38.50 3.57
C GLY A 17 -0.88 -38.71 3.17
N LEU A 18 -1.33 -37.96 2.17
CA LEU A 18 -2.48 -38.32 1.35
C LEU A 18 -1.96 -38.69 -0.03
N ILE A 19 -2.07 -39.97 -0.37
CA ILE A 19 -1.75 -40.50 -1.70
C ILE A 19 -2.96 -40.22 -2.58
N ALA A 20 -2.83 -39.31 -3.55
CA ALA A 20 -3.74 -39.22 -4.69
C ALA A 20 -2.97 -39.72 -5.92
N GLY A 21 -3.63 -40.60 -6.67
CA GLY A 21 -3.05 -41.47 -7.68
C GLY A 21 -2.31 -40.78 -8.81
N VAL A 22 -1.43 -41.57 -9.42
CA VAL A 22 -0.77 -41.29 -10.69
C VAL A 22 -1.78 -41.37 -11.82
N ASP A 23 -2.28 -40.21 -12.27
CA ASP A 23 -2.77 -40.04 -13.63
C ASP A 23 -1.91 -38.98 -14.32
N ALA A 24 -1.06 -39.47 -15.22
CA ALA A 24 -0.23 -38.66 -16.09
C ALA A 24 -1.12 -37.98 -17.15
N CYS A 25 -1.58 -36.77 -16.85
CA CYS A 25 -1.96 -35.78 -17.84
C CYS A 25 -1.11 -34.54 -17.61
N SER A 26 0.00 -34.44 -18.36
CA SER A 26 0.73 -33.19 -18.56
C SER A 26 -0.15 -32.21 -19.35
N CYS A 27 -1.06 -31.57 -18.63
CA CYS A 27 -1.66 -30.31 -19.06
C CYS A 27 -0.97 -29.21 -18.24
N SER A 28 0.04 -28.59 -18.84
CA SER A 28 0.52 -27.27 -18.43
C SER A 28 -0.61 -26.27 -18.63
N VAL A 29 -1.56 -26.21 -17.70
CA VAL A 29 -2.64 -25.22 -17.70
C VAL A 29 -2.21 -24.14 -16.73
N GLY A 30 -1.91 -22.96 -17.26
CA GLY A 30 -1.49 -21.80 -16.49
C GLY A 30 -2.57 -21.37 -15.51
N SER A 31 -2.52 -21.89 -14.28
CA SER A 31 -3.15 -21.24 -13.14
C SER A 31 -2.36 -19.96 -12.89
N SER A 32 -2.92 -18.83 -13.32
CA SER A 32 -2.41 -17.51 -12.96
C SER A 32 -2.20 -17.46 -11.45
N ARG A 33 -0.94 -17.35 -11.01
CA ARG A 33 -0.59 -17.21 -9.59
C ARG A 33 -1.21 -15.91 -9.11
N SER A 34 -2.24 -15.98 -8.27
CA SER A 34 -2.88 -14.82 -7.66
C SER A 34 -3.42 -15.17 -6.28
N VAL A 35 -3.53 -14.16 -5.43
CA VAL A 35 -4.23 -14.25 -4.14
C VAL A 35 -5.63 -13.69 -4.35
N SER A 36 -6.67 -14.41 -3.96
CA SER A 36 -8.04 -13.96 -4.19
C SER A 36 -8.32 -12.67 -3.43
N LYS A 37 -9.14 -11.78 -3.99
CA LYS A 37 -9.58 -10.55 -3.32
C LYS A 37 -10.23 -10.82 -1.94
N LYS A 38 -10.86 -11.98 -1.79
CA LYS A 38 -11.48 -12.44 -0.54
C LYS A 38 -10.41 -12.78 0.51
N ASP A 39 -9.34 -13.46 0.11
CA ASP A 39 -8.24 -13.79 1.03
C ASP A 39 -7.46 -12.55 1.42
N VAL A 40 -7.21 -11.63 0.47
CA VAL A 40 -6.60 -10.32 0.78
C VAL A 40 -7.47 -9.54 1.78
N ALA A 41 -8.77 -9.42 1.51
CA ALA A 41 -9.70 -8.74 2.42
C ALA A 41 -9.72 -9.41 3.82
N GLY A 42 -9.73 -10.74 3.87
CA GLY A 42 -9.66 -11.49 5.13
C GLY A 42 -8.36 -11.24 5.91
N GLN A 43 -7.22 -11.15 5.23
CA GLN A 43 -5.95 -10.82 5.86
C GLN A 43 -5.91 -9.39 6.38
N ILE A 44 -6.46 -8.42 5.65
CA ILE A 44 -6.62 -7.03 6.11
C ILE A 44 -7.46 -7.00 7.38
N THR A 45 -8.65 -7.61 7.39
CA THR A 45 -9.52 -7.65 8.59
C THR A 45 -8.86 -8.34 9.78
N ALA A 46 -8.02 -9.35 9.54
CA ALA A 46 -7.34 -10.09 10.60
C ALA A 46 -6.14 -9.35 11.20
N LYS A 47 -5.38 -8.62 10.38
CA LYS A 47 -4.07 -8.05 10.75
C LYS A 47 -4.12 -6.54 11.02
N MET A 48 -5.07 -5.81 10.45
CA MET A 48 -5.20 -4.37 10.64
C MET A 48 -6.15 -4.09 11.80
N THR A 49 -5.70 -3.27 12.74
CA THR A 49 -6.42 -2.89 13.95
C THR A 49 -5.98 -1.48 14.31
N ASP A 50 -6.94 -0.60 14.55
CA ASP A 50 -6.63 0.79 14.91
C ASP A 50 -6.01 0.88 16.32
N ALA A 51 -5.54 2.07 16.71
CA ALA A 51 -4.93 2.30 18.02
C ALA A 51 -5.87 2.02 19.21
N ALA A 52 -7.19 2.01 18.97
CA ALA A 52 -8.21 1.71 19.96
C ALA A 52 -8.69 0.25 19.92
N GLY A 53 -8.00 -0.63 19.18
CA GLY A 53 -8.30 -2.06 19.12
C GLY A 53 -9.46 -2.44 18.18
N ASN A 54 -9.96 -1.51 17.36
CA ASN A 54 -11.08 -1.78 16.45
C ASN A 54 -10.57 -2.39 15.15
N LYS A 55 -11.29 -3.40 14.69
CA LYS A 55 -11.07 -4.02 13.38
C LYS A 55 -11.92 -3.32 12.30
N PRO A 56 -11.55 -3.46 11.03
CA PRO A 56 -12.40 -3.04 9.92
C PRO A 56 -13.79 -3.67 9.98
N GLU A 57 -14.83 -2.87 9.86
CA GLU A 57 -16.22 -3.29 9.69
C GLU A 57 -16.42 -4.02 8.36
N TRP A 58 -15.76 -3.50 7.32
CA TRP A 58 -15.70 -4.10 6.00
C TRP A 58 -14.39 -3.78 5.32
N VAL A 59 -14.01 -4.65 4.38
CA VAL A 59 -12.88 -4.47 3.47
C VAL A 59 -13.33 -4.86 2.06
N ASN A 60 -13.04 -4.01 1.07
CA ASN A 60 -13.36 -4.23 -0.34
C ASN A 60 -12.08 -4.12 -1.17
N CYS A 61 -11.71 -5.20 -1.85
CA CYS A 61 -10.61 -5.22 -2.81
C CYS A 61 -11.19 -5.36 -4.23
N PRO A 62 -10.82 -4.49 -5.19
CA PRO A 62 -11.47 -4.44 -6.50
C PRO A 62 -11.18 -5.67 -7.36
N THR A 63 -9.98 -6.24 -7.23
CA THR A 63 -9.50 -7.38 -8.03
C THR A 63 -8.68 -8.34 -7.17
N ASP A 64 -8.43 -9.53 -7.70
CA ASP A 64 -7.43 -10.43 -7.13
C ASP A 64 -6.03 -9.80 -7.22
N LEU A 65 -5.16 -10.14 -6.28
CA LEU A 65 -3.78 -9.66 -6.25
C LEU A 65 -2.92 -10.58 -7.13
N PRO A 66 -2.29 -10.07 -8.21
CA PRO A 66 -1.40 -10.88 -9.03
C PRO A 66 -0.19 -11.34 -8.21
N GLY A 67 0.13 -12.62 -8.24
CA GLY A 67 1.29 -13.24 -7.60
C GLY A 67 2.59 -12.96 -8.37
N LYS A 68 2.92 -11.67 -8.53
CA LYS A 68 4.13 -11.18 -9.18
C LYS A 68 4.72 -10.10 -8.28
N VAL A 69 6.02 -10.20 -7.97
CA VAL A 69 6.73 -9.20 -7.16
C VAL A 69 6.50 -7.79 -7.74
N GLY A 70 6.12 -6.85 -6.86
CA GLY A 70 5.79 -5.47 -7.20
C GLY A 70 4.38 -5.27 -7.75
N ALA A 71 3.58 -6.33 -7.94
CA ALA A 71 2.15 -6.16 -8.25
C ALA A 71 1.42 -5.57 -7.04
N GLN A 72 0.47 -4.70 -7.33
CA GLN A 72 -0.25 -3.94 -6.32
C GLN A 72 -1.74 -3.90 -6.58
N ILE A 73 -2.52 -3.84 -5.50
CA ILE A 73 -3.93 -3.45 -5.52
C ILE A 73 -4.20 -2.48 -4.38
N ASN A 74 -5.21 -1.63 -4.55
CA ASN A 74 -5.71 -0.75 -3.50
C ASN A 74 -7.06 -1.30 -3.02
N CYS A 75 -7.16 -1.58 -1.73
CA CYS A 75 -8.38 -2.00 -1.08
C CYS A 75 -8.93 -0.86 -0.22
N ASP A 76 -10.23 -0.74 -0.17
CA ASP A 76 -10.93 0.16 0.74
C ASP A 76 -11.28 -0.60 2.02
N MET A 77 -11.21 0.07 3.16
CA MET A 77 -11.75 -0.46 4.41
C MET A 77 -12.45 0.64 5.21
N LYS A 78 -13.32 0.25 6.14
CA LYS A 78 -14.00 1.20 7.02
C LYS A 78 -13.87 0.76 8.47
N VAL A 79 -13.50 1.68 9.36
CA VAL A 79 -13.42 1.46 10.81
C VAL A 79 -14.21 2.56 11.50
N LYS A 80 -15.26 2.23 12.28
CA LYS A 80 -16.10 3.19 13.00
C LYS A 80 -16.58 4.34 12.11
N ASP A 81 -17.16 3.98 10.98
CA ASP A 81 -17.62 4.91 9.94
C ASP A 81 -16.55 5.82 9.29
N ARG A 82 -15.27 5.63 9.60
CA ARG A 82 -14.17 6.31 8.92
C ARG A 82 -13.63 5.44 7.77
N PRO A 83 -13.59 5.94 6.53
CA PRO A 83 -13.01 5.22 5.40
C PRO A 83 -11.48 5.33 5.40
N PHE A 84 -10.81 4.25 5.04
CA PHE A 84 -9.36 4.15 4.89
C PHE A 84 -9.02 3.39 3.61
N ASN A 85 -7.84 3.67 3.05
CA ASN A 85 -7.30 2.95 1.90
C ASN A 85 -6.11 2.12 2.33
N VAL A 86 -5.98 0.90 1.79
CA VAL A 86 -4.86 -0.01 2.04
C VAL A 86 -4.24 -0.41 0.71
N ASN A 87 -2.98 -0.09 0.51
CA ASN A 87 -2.20 -0.60 -0.61
C ASN A 87 -1.60 -1.96 -0.23
N VAL A 88 -1.84 -2.95 -1.08
CA VAL A 88 -1.31 -4.31 -0.92
C VAL A 88 -0.28 -4.55 -2.00
N THR A 89 0.97 -4.85 -1.63
CA THR A 89 2.09 -5.03 -2.56
C THR A 89 2.71 -6.41 -2.39
N VAL A 90 2.84 -7.19 -3.48
CA VAL A 90 3.59 -8.45 -3.43
C VAL A 90 5.09 -8.17 -3.27
N THR A 91 5.68 -8.74 -2.23
CA THR A 91 7.09 -8.60 -1.88
C THR A 91 7.93 -9.81 -2.27
N SER A 92 7.36 -11.02 -2.24
CA SER A 92 8.03 -12.25 -2.67
C SER A 92 7.04 -13.29 -3.20
N VAL A 93 7.54 -14.20 -4.04
CA VAL A 93 6.80 -15.36 -4.54
C VAL A 93 7.71 -16.59 -4.44
N ASP A 94 7.37 -17.50 -3.52
CA ASP A 94 8.12 -18.72 -3.22
C ASP A 94 7.26 -19.95 -3.59
N GLY A 95 7.41 -20.45 -4.80
CA GLY A 95 6.56 -21.55 -5.30
C GLY A 95 5.09 -21.12 -5.45
N ASN A 96 4.22 -21.66 -4.61
CA ASN A 96 2.79 -21.28 -4.53
C ASN A 96 2.52 -20.23 -3.44
N ASP A 97 3.50 -19.91 -2.61
CA ASP A 97 3.35 -18.96 -1.52
C ASP A 97 3.64 -17.55 -2.01
N VAL A 98 2.65 -16.66 -1.93
CA VAL A 98 2.78 -15.23 -2.27
C VAL A 98 2.85 -14.43 -0.98
N LYS A 99 3.97 -13.75 -0.75
CA LYS A 99 4.15 -12.81 0.39
C LYS A 99 3.84 -11.40 -0.08
N PHE A 100 3.08 -10.67 0.71
CA PHE A 100 2.70 -9.30 0.42
C PHE A 100 2.63 -8.45 1.67
N ASP A 101 2.89 -7.17 1.48
CA ASP A 101 2.81 -6.14 2.51
C ASP A 101 1.50 -5.38 2.35
N MET A 102 0.95 -4.91 3.47
CA MET A 102 -0.27 -4.10 3.52
C MET A 102 0.04 -2.82 4.29
N VAL A 103 -0.22 -1.68 3.67
CA VAL A 103 0.10 -0.37 4.22
C VAL A 103 -1.09 0.56 4.02
N GLU A 104 -1.50 1.27 5.07
CA GLU A 104 -2.52 2.32 4.96
C GLU A 104 -2.01 3.44 4.06
N THR A 105 -2.90 4.04 3.27
CA THR A 105 -2.54 5.10 2.33
C THR A 105 -3.55 6.23 2.37
N VAL A 106 -3.09 7.43 2.00
CA VAL A 106 -3.96 8.57 1.69
C VAL A 106 -4.19 8.58 0.18
N ASP A 107 -5.45 8.70 -0.24
CA ASP A 107 -5.81 8.71 -1.65
C ASP A 107 -5.11 9.87 -2.38
N LYS A 108 -4.58 9.60 -3.56
CA LYS A 108 -3.84 10.57 -4.37
C LYS A 108 -4.61 11.86 -4.65
N ASN A 109 -5.94 11.78 -4.78
CA ASN A 109 -6.77 12.96 -5.02
C ASN A 109 -6.95 13.76 -3.72
N GLN A 110 -7.04 13.10 -2.57
CA GLN A 110 -7.03 13.77 -1.28
C GLN A 110 -5.73 14.53 -1.05
N VAL A 111 -4.58 13.91 -1.36
CA VAL A 111 -3.26 14.55 -1.30
C VAL A 111 -3.21 15.77 -2.25
N ALA A 112 -3.63 15.60 -3.50
CA ALA A 112 -3.67 16.69 -4.48
C ALA A 112 -4.55 17.87 -4.04
N ASN A 113 -5.73 17.58 -3.49
CA ASN A 113 -6.66 18.59 -2.97
C ASN A 113 -6.10 19.35 -1.77
N ALA A 114 -5.42 18.64 -0.85
CA ALA A 114 -4.75 19.25 0.29
C ALA A 114 -3.66 20.22 -0.17
N ILE A 115 -2.78 19.78 -1.09
CA ILE A 115 -1.73 20.63 -1.68
C ILE A 115 -2.35 21.87 -2.35
N SER A 116 -3.34 21.68 -3.23
CA SER A 116 -4.00 22.79 -3.93
C SER A 116 -4.59 23.82 -2.97
N THR A 117 -5.24 23.36 -1.89
CA THR A 117 -5.81 24.24 -0.86
C THR A 117 -4.74 24.97 -0.07
N GLN A 118 -3.69 24.28 0.38
CA GLN A 118 -2.62 24.88 1.19
C GLN A 118 -1.79 25.88 0.37
N VAL A 119 -1.47 25.57 -0.89
CA VAL A 119 -0.85 26.54 -1.81
C VAL A 119 -1.74 27.76 -1.96
N GLY A 120 -3.04 27.57 -2.21
CA GLY A 120 -4.01 28.67 -2.32
C GLY A 120 -4.06 29.58 -1.10
N GLN A 121 -3.93 29.03 0.11
CA GLN A 121 -3.88 29.79 1.35
C GLN A 121 -2.57 30.57 1.51
N GLN A 122 -1.44 30.02 1.06
CA GLN A 122 -0.12 30.64 1.22
C GLN A 122 0.11 31.78 0.23
N VAL A 123 -0.28 31.60 -1.04
CA VAL A 123 0.01 32.58 -2.11
C VAL A 123 -1.21 33.36 -2.59
N GLY A 124 -2.39 33.11 -2.00
CA GLY A 124 -3.64 33.83 -2.29
C GLY A 124 -4.38 33.38 -3.55
N ARG A 125 -3.86 32.39 -4.29
CA ARG A 125 -4.50 31.80 -5.47
C ARG A 125 -4.23 30.30 -5.56
N ARG A 126 -5.25 29.53 -5.98
CA ARG A 126 -5.09 28.09 -6.22
C ARG A 126 -4.35 27.83 -7.54
N PRO A 127 -3.57 26.75 -7.65
CA PRO A 127 -3.07 26.28 -8.94
C PRO A 127 -4.21 25.75 -9.81
N ASP A 128 -3.97 25.63 -11.12
CA ASP A 128 -4.94 25.08 -12.06
C ASP A 128 -5.21 23.60 -11.80
N SER A 129 -4.15 22.84 -11.48
CA SER A 129 -4.28 21.44 -11.08
C SER A 129 -3.11 20.96 -10.23
N VAL A 130 -3.37 19.94 -9.42
CA VAL A 130 -2.35 19.12 -8.79
C VAL A 130 -2.66 17.67 -9.12
N THR A 131 -1.65 16.92 -9.55
CA THR A 131 -1.77 15.50 -9.89
C THR A 131 -0.72 14.72 -9.13
N CYS A 132 -1.14 13.65 -8.46
CA CYS A 132 -0.25 12.74 -7.77
C CYS A 132 -0.29 11.38 -8.51
N PRO A 133 0.87 10.77 -8.81
CA PRO A 133 0.91 9.55 -9.62
C PRO A 133 0.34 8.34 -8.89
N ASP A 134 0.41 8.34 -7.56
CA ASP A 134 0.01 7.23 -6.70
C ASP A 134 -0.51 7.75 -5.35
N ASN A 135 -1.09 6.86 -4.55
CA ASN A 135 -1.50 7.12 -3.18
C ASN A 135 -0.27 7.34 -2.28
N LEU A 136 -0.40 8.18 -1.26
CA LEU A 136 0.68 8.42 -0.31
C LEU A 136 0.68 7.31 0.74
N LYS A 137 1.78 6.55 0.82
CA LYS A 137 1.95 5.52 1.86
C LYS A 137 2.00 6.15 3.25
N GLY A 138 1.15 5.70 4.15
CA GLY A 138 1.12 6.08 5.57
C GLY A 138 2.25 5.42 6.35
N VAL A 139 3.48 5.80 6.04
CA VAL A 139 4.69 5.40 6.79
C VAL A 139 5.54 6.63 6.98
N ALA A 140 6.00 6.89 8.20
CA ALA A 140 6.87 8.04 8.48
C ALA A 140 8.10 8.03 7.55
N GLY A 141 8.40 9.18 6.95
CA GLY A 141 9.46 9.33 5.96
C GLY A 141 9.12 8.87 4.54
N ALA A 142 7.93 8.30 4.29
CA ALA A 142 7.49 8.00 2.94
C ALA A 142 7.32 9.28 2.13
N THR A 143 7.74 9.25 0.87
CA THR A 143 7.68 10.39 -0.02
C THR A 143 6.83 10.11 -1.25
N LEU A 144 6.12 11.13 -1.74
CA LEU A 144 5.37 11.08 -3.00
C LEU A 144 5.68 12.33 -3.80
N ARG A 145 5.91 12.15 -5.11
CA ARG A 145 6.20 13.25 -6.02
C ARG A 145 4.98 13.57 -6.87
N CYS A 146 4.28 14.64 -6.50
CA CYS A 146 3.15 15.15 -7.27
C CYS A 146 3.62 16.24 -8.24
N GLN A 147 2.75 16.63 -9.18
CA GLN A 147 2.97 17.70 -10.12
C GLN A 147 1.86 18.74 -9.96
N LEU A 148 2.25 20.00 -9.75
CA LEU A 148 1.39 21.17 -9.72
C LEU A 148 1.49 21.87 -11.08
N THR A 149 0.36 22.33 -11.62
CA THR A 149 0.31 23.10 -12.87
C THR A 149 -0.31 24.46 -12.60
N ASP A 150 0.31 25.53 -13.09
CA ASP A 150 -0.14 26.91 -12.98
C ASP A 150 0.14 27.64 -14.31
N GLY A 151 -0.89 27.79 -15.14
CA GLY A 151 -0.75 28.26 -16.51
C GLY A 151 0.11 27.32 -17.35
N ALA A 152 1.19 27.87 -17.93
CA ALA A 152 2.16 27.09 -18.71
C ALA A 152 3.21 26.38 -17.84
N ASP A 153 3.33 26.77 -16.58
CA ASP A 153 4.37 26.29 -15.69
C ASP A 153 3.92 25.00 -14.97
N LYS A 154 4.86 24.05 -14.85
CA LYS A 154 4.68 22.83 -14.07
C LYS A 154 5.73 22.77 -12.99
N TYR A 155 5.32 22.52 -11.76
CA TYR A 155 6.21 22.40 -10.61
C TYR A 155 6.12 21.00 -10.04
N GLY A 156 7.26 20.42 -9.68
CA GLY A 156 7.23 19.23 -8.83
C GLY A 156 6.84 19.62 -7.40
N VAL A 157 6.07 18.75 -6.74
CA VAL A 157 5.71 18.88 -5.33
C VAL A 157 6.15 17.62 -4.59
N LEU A 158 7.14 17.75 -3.72
CA LEU A 158 7.63 16.65 -2.88
C LEU A 158 6.81 16.61 -1.60
N VAL A 159 5.98 15.59 -1.46
CA VAL A 159 5.21 15.30 -0.25
C VAL A 159 6.01 14.34 0.62
N THR A 160 6.08 14.57 1.92
CA THR A 160 6.78 13.73 2.89
C THR A 160 5.91 13.51 4.11
N VAL A 161 5.68 12.24 4.47
CA VAL A 161 4.98 11.87 5.71
C VAL A 161 5.88 12.18 6.90
N THR A 162 5.39 12.98 7.83
CA THR A 162 6.09 13.30 9.08
C THR A 162 5.89 12.21 10.12
N ASP A 163 4.64 11.75 10.26
CA ASP A 163 4.23 10.84 11.32
C ASP A 163 2.89 10.19 10.98
N VAL A 164 2.58 9.07 11.62
CA VAL A 164 1.32 8.36 11.49
C VAL A 164 0.80 8.09 12.89
N ASP A 165 -0.28 8.77 13.26
CA ASP A 165 -0.89 8.64 14.59
C ASP A 165 -2.28 8.03 14.45
N ALA A 166 -2.47 6.85 15.02
CA ALA A 166 -3.77 6.16 15.05
C ALA A 166 -4.51 6.06 13.70
N GLY A 167 -3.77 5.91 12.59
CA GLY A 167 -4.30 5.85 11.22
C GLY A 167 -4.44 7.21 10.54
N ASP A 168 -4.17 8.30 11.25
CA ASP A 168 -4.10 9.64 10.68
C ASP A 168 -2.67 9.90 10.19
N VAL A 169 -2.52 10.06 8.87
CA VAL A 169 -1.23 10.28 8.19
C VAL A 169 -0.95 11.78 8.12
N ASN A 170 0.04 12.22 8.88
CA ASN A 170 0.50 13.61 8.87
C ASN A 170 1.61 13.78 7.82
N PHE A 171 1.50 14.79 6.96
CA PHE A 171 2.50 15.07 5.94
C PHE A 171 2.71 16.56 5.72
N HIS A 172 3.89 16.90 5.19
CA HIS A 172 4.20 18.21 4.66
C HIS A 172 4.56 18.11 3.18
N PHE A 173 4.64 19.24 2.49
CA PHE A 173 5.11 19.27 1.11
C PHE A 173 6.04 20.46 0.84
N LYS A 174 6.90 20.30 -0.16
CA LYS A 174 7.74 21.37 -0.72
C LYS A 174 7.49 21.44 -2.23
N VAL A 175 7.10 22.61 -2.71
CA VAL A 175 7.04 22.91 -4.15
C VAL A 175 8.46 23.28 -4.61
N ASP A 176 8.83 22.83 -5.81
CA ASP A 176 10.12 23.21 -6.41
C ASP A 176 10.23 24.72 -6.59
N GLU A 177 11.46 25.22 -6.49
CA GLU A 177 11.74 26.66 -6.65
C GLU A 177 11.66 27.10 -8.12
N GLN A 178 11.84 26.17 -9.06
CA GLN A 178 11.79 26.43 -10.49
C GLN A 178 10.79 25.50 -11.17
N PRO A 179 10.09 25.98 -12.21
CA PRO A 179 9.26 25.12 -13.02
C PRO A 179 10.12 24.10 -13.78
N GLN A 180 9.53 22.94 -14.04
CA GLN A 180 10.08 21.92 -14.90
C GLN A 180 10.28 22.50 -16.29
N ALA A 181 11.44 22.25 -16.89
CA ALA A 181 11.70 22.67 -18.26
C ALA A 181 10.61 22.12 -19.19
N ALA A 182 10.07 22.97 -20.05
CA ALA A 182 9.20 22.53 -21.13
C ALA A 182 10.03 21.63 -22.07
N GLY A 183 9.72 20.34 -22.05
CA GLY A 183 10.30 19.35 -22.95
C GLY A 183 9.71 19.41 -24.35
#